data_AF-A0A363CW43-F1
#
_entry.id   AF-A0A363CW43-F1
#
_cell.length_a   1.000
_cell.length_b   1.000
_cell.length_c   1.000
_cell.angle_alpha   90.00
_cell.angle_beta   90.00
_cell.angle_gamma   90.00
#
_symmetry.space_group_name_H-M   'P 1'
#
loop_
_entity.id
_entity.type
_entity.pdbx_description
1 polymer ?
#
loop_
_entity_poly.entity_id
_entity_poly.type
_entity_poly.pdbx_seq_one_letter_code
_entity_poly.pdbx_strand_id
1 'polypeptide(L)' 'MKKAINLRIDESLLEELDVYAKELDRTRTYLIEKAVSNYFDTLDEMISDKRIDDIKAGKSEMFTLKNVAIQLGLK' A
#
# COMPACT_ATOMS: atom_id res chain seq x y z
N MET A 1 7.59 -12.72 8.90
CA MET A 1 6.68 -13.80 9.35
C MET A 1 5.33 -13.57 8.71
N LYS A 2 4.70 -14.61 8.12
CA LYS A 2 3.35 -14.48 7.55
C LYS A 2 2.31 -14.75 8.63
N LYS A 3 1.18 -14.04 8.59
CA LYS A 3 0.02 -14.27 9.46
C LYS A 3 -1.13 -14.80 8.62
N ALA A 4 -1.85 -15.79 9.15
CA ALA A 4 -3.07 -16.28 8.53
C ALA A 4 -4.19 -15.25 8.73
N ILE A 5 -5.01 -15.05 7.69
CA ILE A 5 -6.19 -14.20 7.72
C ILE A 5 -7.35 -14.94 7.06
N ASN A 6 -8.58 -14.66 7.51
CA ASN A 6 -9.79 -15.10 6.83
C ASN A 6 -10.31 -13.95 5.96
N LEU A 7 -10.61 -14.24 4.70
CA LEU A 7 -11.18 -13.28 3.76
C LEU A 7 -12.43 -13.87 3.09
N ARG A 8 -13.38 -13.01 2.73
CA ARG A 8 -14.51 -13.36 1.87
C ARG A 8 -14.24 -12.78 0.50
N ILE A 9 -14.43 -13.59 -0.54
CA ILE A 9 -14.21 -13.22 -1.94
C ILE A 9 -15.37 -13.77 -2.77
N ASP A 10 -15.64 -13.10 -3.88
CA ASP A 10 -16.60 -13.58 -4.87
C ASP A 10 -16.19 -14.95 -5.40
N GLU A 11 -17.17 -15.81 -5.65
CA GLU A 11 -16.94 -17.19 -6.11
C GLU A 11 -16.29 -17.23 -7.49
N SER A 12 -16.74 -16.40 -8.44
CA SER A 12 -16.16 -16.41 -9.79
C SER A 12 -14.72 -15.91 -9.77
N LEU A 13 -14.41 -14.93 -8.91
CA LEU A 13 -13.05 -14.43 -8.75
C LEU A 13 -12.14 -15.49 -8.10
N LEU A 14 -12.67 -16.30 -7.18
CA LEU A 14 -11.93 -17.41 -6.59
C LEU A 14 -11.61 -18.49 -7.63
N GLU A 15 -12.57 -18.81 -8.51
CA GLU A 15 -12.37 -19.75 -9.61
C GLU A 15 -11.30 -19.27 -10.60
N GLU A 16 -11.33 -17.99 -10.99
CA GLU A 16 -10.29 -17.39 -11.84
C GLU A 16 -8.91 -17.45 -11.16
N LEU A 17 -8.85 -17.10 -9.87
CA LEU A 17 -7.62 -17.17 -9.08
C LEU A 17 -7.05 -18.59 -9.05
N ASP A 18 -7.90 -19.61 -9.00
CA ASP A 18 -7.52 -21.02 -9.04
C ASP A 18 -6.90 -21.43 -10.36
N VAL A 19 -7.50 -21.00 -11.47
CA VAL A 19 -6.97 -21.23 -12.81
C VAL A 19 -5.58 -20.64 -12.92
N TYR A 20 -5.39 -19.36 -12.55
CA TYR A 20 -4.08 -18.72 -12.61
C TYR A 20 -3.05 -19.34 -11.67
N ALA A 21 -3.46 -19.70 -10.45
CA ALA A 21 -2.58 -20.36 -9.49
C ALA A 21 -2.03 -21.67 -10.06
N LYS A 22 -2.89 -22.48 -10.69
CA LYS A 22 -2.51 -23.75 -11.31
C LYS A 22 -1.60 -23.55 -12.53
N GLU A 23 -1.98 -22.68 -13.46
CA GLU A 23 -1.24 -22.45 -14.70
C GLU A 23 0.16 -21.87 -14.44
N LEU A 24 0.32 -21.05 -13.40
CA LEU A 24 1.59 -20.41 -13.05
C LEU A 24 2.43 -21.21 -12.04
N ASP A 25 1.94 -22.36 -11.57
CA ASP A 25 2.54 -23.14 -10.48
C ASP A 25 2.82 -22.26 -9.23
N ARG A 26 1.78 -21.55 -8.78
CA ARG A 26 1.82 -20.65 -7.62
C ARG A 26 0.64 -20.90 -6.70
N THR A 27 0.80 -20.49 -5.44
CA THR A 27 -0.30 -20.58 -4.47
C THR A 27 -1.26 -19.39 -4.62
N ARG A 28 -2.54 -19.58 -4.28
CA ARG A 28 -3.51 -18.48 -4.14
C ARG A 28 -2.96 -17.36 -3.26
N THR A 29 -2.34 -17.72 -2.13
CA THR A 29 -1.73 -16.77 -1.20
C THR A 29 -0.67 -15.90 -1.87
N TYR A 30 0.18 -16.47 -2.73
CA TYR A 30 1.18 -15.70 -3.47
C TYR A 30 0.53 -14.69 -4.40
N LEU A 31 -0.49 -15.10 -5.15
CA LEU A 31 -1.20 -14.21 -6.09
C LEU A 31 -1.96 -13.11 -5.35
N ILE A 32 -2.64 -13.43 -4.24
CA ILE A 32 -3.34 -12.46 -3.40
C ILE A 32 -2.35 -11.44 -2.83
N GLU A 33 -1.20 -11.91 -2.31
CA GLU A 33 -0.15 -11.03 -1.78
C GLU A 33 0.33 -10.06 -2.87
N LYS A 34 0.59 -10.54 -4.09
CA LYS A 34 1.00 -9.70 -5.21
C LYS A 34 -0.09 -8.72 -5.66
N ALA A 35 -1.34 -9.16 -5.75
CA ALA A 35 -2.45 -8.29 -6.12
C ALA A 35 -2.64 -7.15 -5.12
N VAL A 36 -2.63 -7.46 -3.81
CA VAL A 36 -2.74 -6.45 -2.75
C VAL A 36 -1.54 -5.50 -2.77
N SER A 37 -0.31 -6.01 -2.89
CA SER A 37 0.87 -5.14 -2.98
C SER A 37 0.82 -4.19 -4.18
N ASN A 38 0.43 -4.69 -5.36
CA ASN A 38 0.33 -3.83 -6.54
C ASN A 38 -0.79 -2.78 -6.39
N TYR A 39 -1.90 -3.12 -5.73
CA TYR A 39 -2.95 -2.14 -5.48
C TYR A 39 -2.52 -1.04 -4.50
N PHE A 40 -1.62 -1.36 -3.56
CA PHE A 40 -1.06 -0.36 -2.65
C PHE A 40 -0.28 0.73 -3.36
N ASP A 41 0.40 0.44 -4.47
CA ASP A 41 1.08 1.49 -5.26
C ASP A 41 0.08 2.56 -5.76
N THR A 42 -1.12 2.15 -6.19
CA THR A 42 -2.20 3.07 -6.58
C THR A 42 -2.77 3.83 -5.37
N LEU A 43 -2.97 3.14 -4.25
CA LEU A 43 -3.46 3.80 -3.03
C LEU A 43 -2.46 4.82 -2.48
N ASP A 44 -1.16 4.55 -2.60
CA ASP A 44 -0.09 5.44 -2.16
C ASP A 44 -0.09 6.74 -2.96
N GLU A 45 -0.37 6.69 -4.27
CA GLU A 45 -0.60 7.88 -5.09
C GLU A 45 -1.78 8.70 -4.59
N MET A 46 -2.95 8.07 -4.38
CA MET A 46 -4.15 8.75 -3.85
C MET A 46 -3.91 9.38 -2.46
N ILE A 47 -3.17 8.70 -1.60
CA ILE A 47 -2.79 9.21 -0.27
C ILE A 47 -1.82 10.38 -0.42
N SER A 48 -0.89 10.32 -1.37
CA SER A 48 0.07 11.39 -1.64
C SER A 48 -0.64 12.65 -2.12
N ASP A 49 -1.61 12.54 -3.03
CA ASP A 49 -2.43 13.67 -3.48
C ASP A 49 -3.19 14.30 -2.31
N LYS A 50 -3.83 13.47 -1.48
CA LYS A 50 -4.54 13.95 -0.29
C LYS A 50 -3.61 14.72 0.65
N ARG A 51 -2.38 14.21 0.88
CA ARG A 51 -1.38 14.89 1.73
C ARG A 51 -0.94 16.22 1.12
N ILE A 52 -0.76 16.28 -0.20
CA ILE A 52 -0.42 17.53 -0.90
C ILE A 52 -1.54 18.56 -0.70
N ASP A 53 -2.79 18.16 -0.81
CA ASP A 53 -3.92 19.06 -0.61
C ASP A 53 -4.06 19.53 0.84
N ASP A 54 -3.79 18.66 1.81
CA ASP A 54 -3.76 19.04 3.22
C ASP A 54 -2.63 20.05 3.54
N ILE A 55 -1.47 19.93 2.87
CA ILE A 55 -0.39 20.93 2.94
C ILE A 55 -0.86 22.26 2.34
N LYS A 56 -1.46 22.26 1.14
CA LYS A 56 -2.00 23.48 0.51
C LYS A 56 -3.08 24.16 1.35
N ALA A 57 -3.90 23.36 2.04
CA ALA A 57 -4.94 23.84 2.94
C ALA A 57 -4.41 24.31 4.31
N GLY A 58 -3.09 24.25 4.54
CA GLY A 58 -2.47 24.68 5.79
C GLY A 58 -2.78 23.77 7.00
N LYS A 59 -3.25 22.54 6.76
CA LYS A 59 -3.56 21.57 7.83
C LYS A 59 -2.33 20.80 8.31
N SER A 60 -1.20 20.96 7.63
CA SER A 60 0.07 20.31 7.97
C SER A 60 1.13 21.35 8.26
N GLU A 61 1.89 21.15 9.32
CA GLU A 61 3.02 22.01 9.68
C GLU A 61 4.21 21.74 8.74
N MET A 62 4.74 22.80 8.12
CA MET A 62 5.89 22.68 7.23
C MET A 62 7.18 22.95 7.99
N PHE A 63 8.08 21.97 7.99
CA PHE A 63 9.42 22.11 8.54
C PHE A 63 10.41 22.42 7.44
N THR A 64 11.21 23.47 7.63
CA THR A 64 12.37 23.72 6.74
C THR A 64 13.50 22.73 7.07
N LEU A 65 14.43 22.54 6.13
CA LEU A 65 15.64 21.74 6.38
C LEU A 65 16.41 22.22 7.62
N LYS A 66 16.42 23.54 7.89
CA LYS A 66 17.05 24.11 9.09
C LYS A 66 16.31 23.68 10.36
N ASN A 67 14.97 23.70 10.37
CA ASN A 67 14.17 23.27 11.51
C ASN A 67 14.45 21.80 11.83
N VAL A 68 14.52 20.95 10.80
CA VAL A 68 14.83 19.52 10.94
C VAL A 68 16.26 19.30 11.44
N ALA A 69 17.25 20.02 10.90
CA ALA A 69 18.64 19.89 11.32
C ALA A 69 18.86 20.25 12.80
N ILE A 70 18.17 21.29 13.29
CA ILE A 70 18.17 21.65 14.72
C ILE A 70 17.54 20.55 15.56
N GLN A 71 16.39 20.01 15.12
CA GLN A 71 15.67 18.96 15.86
C GLN A 71 16.45 17.64 15.95
N LEU A 72 17.27 17.33 14.94
CA LEU A 72 18.13 16.14 14.91
C LEU A 72 19.52 16.37 15.55
N GLY A 73 19.80 17.57 16.08
CA GLY A 73 21.08 17.88 16.73
C GLY A 73 22.27 17.96 15.77
N LEU A 74 22.02 18.27 14.49
CA LEU A 74 23.03 18.36 13.44
C LEU A 74 23.64 19.76 13.27
N LYS A 75 23.13 20.77 14.00
CA LYS A 75 23.64 22.15 14.07
C LYS A 75 23.33 22.80 15.42
#